data_AF-A0A9P4PHL4-F1
#
_entry.id   AF-A0A9P4PHL4-F1
#
_cell.length_a   1.000
_cell.length_b   1.000
_cell.length_c   1.000
_cell.angle_alpha   90.00
_cell.angle_beta   90.00
_cell.angle_gamma   90.00
#
_symmetry.space_group_name_H-M   'P 1'
#
loop_
_entity.id
_entity.type
_entity.pdbx_description
1 polymer ?
#
loop_
_entity_poly.entity_id
_entity_poly.type
_entity_poly.pdbx_seq_one_letter_code
_entity_poly.pdbx_strand_id
1 'polypeptide(L)'
;MFECMQAFIEDKGLKNCIQYNTKVRVVEQIGEGWRLHVSISKLDSTEKTAVINTSELIVAVGLTNQPSMPRYPTSPGFKPIIAHSTGFASQFIVKENTHTLIVIGSKST
;
A
#
# COMPACT_ATOMS: atom_id res chain seq x y z
N MET A 1 9.25 -13.56 9.81
CA MET A 1 8.90 -13.51 8.37
C MET A 1 9.75 -12.48 7.63
N PHE A 2 9.83 -11.23 8.11
CA PHE A 2 10.68 -10.19 7.51
C PHE A 2 12.16 -10.62 7.35
N GLU A 3 12.77 -11.19 8.39
CA GLU A 3 14.15 -11.68 8.36
C GLU A 3 14.40 -12.76 7.31
N CYS A 4 13.43 -13.64 7.08
CA CYS A 4 13.51 -14.68 6.05
C CYS A 4 13.49 -14.07 4.64
N MET A 5 12.67 -13.05 4.39
CA MET A 5 12.67 -12.34 3.11
C MET A 5 13.98 -11.58 2.87
N GLN A 6 14.55 -10.98 3.91
CA GLN A 6 15.86 -10.32 3.79
C GLN A 6 16.96 -11.32 3.44
N ALA A 7 17.01 -12.46 4.14
CA ALA A 7 17.96 -13.53 3.84
C ALA A 7 17.81 -14.06 2.39
N PHE A 8 16.57 -14.18 1.89
CA PHE A 8 16.31 -14.59 0.52
C PHE A 8 16.82 -13.57 -0.52
N ILE A 9 16.58 -12.27 -0.29
CA ILE A 9 17.07 -11.20 -1.16
C ILE A 9 18.60 -11.19 -1.21
N GLU A 10 19.24 -11.45 -0.07
CA GLU A 10 20.70 -11.56 0.05
C GLU A 10 21.25 -12.79 -0.68
N ASP A 11 20.70 -13.98 -0.40
CA ASP A 11 21.08 -15.24 -1.04
C ASP A 11 20.97 -15.18 -2.57
N LYS A 12 19.94 -14.49 -3.08
CA LYS A 12 19.71 -14.35 -4.54
C LYS A 12 20.36 -13.11 -5.16
N GLY A 13 21.07 -12.28 -4.39
CA GLY A 13 21.74 -11.09 -4.91
C GLY A 13 20.79 -10.04 -5.50
N LEU A 14 19.52 -10.02 -5.10
CA LEU A 14 18.48 -9.18 -5.72
C LEU A 14 18.54 -7.71 -5.29
N LYS A 15 19.38 -7.36 -4.31
CA LYS A 15 19.48 -5.98 -3.78
C LYS A 15 19.73 -4.94 -4.88
N ASN A 16 20.54 -5.29 -5.88
CA ASN A 16 20.91 -4.39 -6.98
C ASN A 16 19.80 -4.22 -8.02
N CYS A 17 18.76 -5.05 -7.99
CA CYS A 17 17.61 -4.97 -8.88
C CYS A 17 16.46 -4.13 -8.29
N ILE A 18 16.58 -3.66 -7.05
CA ILE A 18 15.51 -2.95 -6.34
C ILE A 18 15.88 -1.49 -6.19
N GLN A 19 15.06 -0.61 -6.77
CA GLN A 19 15.16 0.83 -6.56
C GLN A 19 14.20 1.28 -5.46
N TYR A 20 14.71 1.40 -4.23
CA TYR A 20 13.94 1.89 -3.09
C TYR A 20 13.56 3.38 -3.24
N ASN A 21 12.63 3.85 -2.41
CA ASN A 21 12.16 5.25 -2.38
C ASN A 21 11.69 5.77 -3.75
N THR A 22 11.21 4.87 -4.61
CA THR A 22 10.73 5.17 -5.95
C THR A 22 9.30 4.70 -6.07
N LYS A 23 8.39 5.63 -6.33
CA LYS A 23 6.96 5.37 -6.44
C LYS A 23 6.53 5.46 -7.89
N VAL A 24 5.99 4.37 -8.43
CA VAL A 24 5.31 4.37 -9.73
C VAL A 24 3.98 5.11 -9.58
N ARG A 25 3.76 6.14 -10.41
CA ARG A 25 2.55 6.98 -10.39
C ARG A 25 1.59 6.59 -11.50
N VAL A 26 2.11 6.41 -12.71
CA VAL A 26 1.35 6.09 -13.91
C VAL A 26 2.11 5.05 -14.71
N VAL A 27 1.36 4.12 -15.29
CA VAL A 27 1.85 3.13 -16.24
C VAL A 27 1.06 3.31 -17.54
N GLU A 28 1.78 3.42 -18.64
CA GLU A 28 1.22 3.57 -19.98
C GLU A 28 1.76 2.47 -20.89
N GLN A 29 0.91 1.87 -21.70
CA GLN A 29 1.36 0.99 -22.78
C GLN A 29 1.77 1.86 -23.97
N ILE A 30 2.97 1.61 -24.51
CA ILE A 30 3.53 2.36 -25.64
C ILE A 30 4.06 1.39 -26.70
N GLY A 31 3.37 1.30 -27.84
CA GLY A 31 3.68 0.29 -28.85
C GLY A 31 3.59 -1.11 -28.26
N GLU A 32 4.69 -1.87 -28.34
CA GLU A 32 4.81 -3.22 -27.75
C GLU A 32 5.35 -3.23 -26.32
N GLY A 33 5.70 -2.06 -25.75
CA GLY A 33 6.29 -1.95 -24.42
C GLY A 33 5.48 -1.10 -23.45
N TRP A 34 6.14 -0.70 -22.37
CA TRP A 34 5.57 0.05 -21.26
C TRP A 34 6.41 1.27 -20.90
N ARG A 35 5.73 2.32 -20.48
CA ARG A 35 6.31 3.54 -19.92
C ARG A 35 5.79 3.75 -18.52
N LEU A 36 6.70 3.91 -17.57
CA LEU A 36 6.41 4.16 -16.17
C LEU A 36 6.82 5.58 -15.83
N HIS A 37 5.88 6.35 -15.30
CA HIS A 37 6.16 7.66 -14.71
C HIS A 37 6.38 7.45 -13.21
N VAL A 38 7.59 7.74 -12.75
CA VAL A 38 8.01 7.48 -11.37
C VAL A 38 8.37 8.76 -10.65
N SER A 39 8.18 8.77 -9.34
CA SER A 39 8.65 9.82 -8.46
C SER A 39 9.63 9.23 -7.45
N ILE A 40 10.80 9.87 -7.34
CA ILE A 40 11.93 9.41 -6.52
C ILE A 40 12.05 10.36 -5.33
N SER A 41 11.84 9.83 -4.14
CA SER A 41 12.01 10.57 -2.89
C SER A 41 13.47 10.56 -2.49
N LYS A 42 14.05 11.75 -2.33
CA LYS A 42 15.40 11.92 -1.79
C LYS A 42 15.37 12.32 -0.31
N LEU A 43 16.51 12.16 0.36
CA LEU A 43 16.69 12.47 1.78
C LEU A 43 16.40 13.95 2.12
N ASP A 44 16.60 14.85 1.16
CA ASP A 44 16.41 16.30 1.26
C ASP A 44 14.97 16.75 1.00
N SER A 45 14.00 15.83 1.05
CA SER A 45 12.56 16.07 0.79
C SER A 45 12.21 16.57 -0.62
N THR A 46 13.18 16.66 -1.53
CA THR A 46 12.94 17.00 -2.93
C THR A 46 12.48 15.76 -3.70
N GLU A 47 11.29 15.82 -4.30
CA GLU A 47 10.75 14.75 -5.15
C GLU A 47 11.19 14.98 -6.60
N LYS A 48 11.93 14.03 -7.18
CA LYS A 48 12.32 14.09 -8.60
C LYS A 48 11.43 13.16 -9.41
N THR A 49 10.88 13.66 -10.51
CA THR A 49 10.16 12.82 -11.48
C THR A 49 11.12 12.24 -12.52
N ALA A 50 10.85 11.02 -12.96
CA ALA A 50 11.59 10.34 -14.02
C ALA A 50 10.66 9.43 -14.82
N VAL A 51 11.12 9.01 -15.99
CA VAL A 51 10.43 8.06 -16.87
C VAL A 51 11.31 6.83 -17.06
N ILE A 52 10.72 5.66 -16.92
CA ILE A 52 11.37 4.36 -17.17
C ILE A 52 10.59 3.67 -18.30
N ASN A 53 11.30 3.24 -19.34
CA ASN A 53 10.72 2.43 -20.41
C ASN A 53 11.17 0.98 -20.24
N THR A 54 10.28 0.02 -20.50
CA THR A 54 10.57 -1.43 -20.43
C THR A 54 9.76 -2.17 -21.49
N SER A 55 10.27 -3.29 -21.99
CA SER A 55 9.52 -4.18 -22.90
C SER A 55 8.44 -4.96 -22.15
N GLU A 56 8.73 -5.37 -20.91
CA GLU A 56 7.86 -6.21 -20.09
C GLU A 56 7.60 -5.58 -18.73
N LEU A 57 6.39 -5.81 -18.19
CA LEU A 57 5.97 -5.28 -16.91
C LEU A 57 5.25 -6.35 -16.07
N ILE A 58 5.76 -6.57 -14.86
CA ILE A 58 5.10 -7.40 -13.83
C ILE A 58 4.58 -6.46 -12.73
N VAL A 59 3.30 -6.59 -12.37
CA VAL A 59 2.65 -5.76 -11.35
C VAL A 59 2.47 -6.54 -10.05
N ALA A 60 3.17 -6.11 -8.99
CA ALA A 60 3.17 -6.76 -7.67
C ALA A 60 2.95 -5.75 -6.53
N VAL A 61 1.94 -4.88 -6.65
CA VAL A 61 1.71 -3.75 -5.72
C VAL A 61 0.98 -4.11 -4.42
N GLY A 62 0.53 -5.35 -4.27
CA GLY A 62 -0.36 -5.77 -3.17
C GLY A 62 -1.76 -5.15 -3.26
N LEU A 63 -2.76 -5.83 -2.70
CA LEU A 63 -4.16 -5.38 -2.72
C LEU A 63 -4.72 -5.06 -1.32
N THR A 64 -3.94 -5.32 -0.27
CA THR A 64 -4.37 -5.22 1.13
C THR A 64 -4.14 -3.84 1.74
N ASN A 65 -3.63 -2.88 0.98
CA ASN A 65 -3.30 -1.53 1.43
C ASN A 65 -4.44 -0.51 1.23
N GLN A 66 -5.50 -0.87 0.48
CA GLN A 66 -6.67 -0.01 0.27
C GLN A 66 -7.85 -0.49 1.12
N PRO A 67 -8.32 0.31 2.09
CA PRO A 67 -9.43 -0.07 2.94
C PRO A 67 -10.74 -0.09 2.14
N SER A 68 -11.52 -1.17 2.26
CA SER A 68 -12.87 -1.24 1.70
C SER A 68 -13.88 -0.81 2.76
N MET A 69 -14.41 0.41 2.62
CA MET A 69 -15.35 1.01 3.57
C MET A 69 -16.75 1.12 2.96
N PRO A 70 -17.66 0.15 3.22
CA PRO A 70 -19.03 0.23 2.73
C PRO A 70 -19.76 1.41 3.38
N ARG A 71 -20.64 2.06 2.61
CA ARG A 71 -21.54 3.10 3.12
C ARG A 71 -22.91 2.49 3.37
N TYR A 72 -23.41 2.63 4.58
CA TYR A 72 -24.76 2.19 4.96
C TYR A 72 -25.75 3.35 4.86
N PRO A 73 -27.04 3.12 4.59
CA PRO A 73 -28.03 4.21 4.48
C PRO A 73 -28.06 5.15 5.69
N THR A 74 -27.82 4.62 6.89
CA THR A 74 -27.79 5.39 8.15
C THR A 74 -26.41 5.93 8.51
N SER A 75 -25.35 5.61 7.74
CA SER A 75 -23.97 6.00 8.07
C SER A 75 -23.73 7.51 8.17
N PRO A 76 -24.37 8.38 7.37
CA PRO A 76 -24.14 9.82 7.49
C PRO A 76 -24.56 10.41 8.85
N GLY A 77 -25.52 9.78 9.53
CA GLY A 77 -25.98 10.19 10.86
C GLY A 77 -25.19 9.57 12.02
N PHE A 78 -24.28 8.63 11.74
CA PHE A 78 -23.49 7.94 12.76
C PHE A 78 -22.32 8.81 13.23
N LYS A 79 -22.46 9.38 14.43
CA LYS A 79 -21.46 10.25 15.06
C LYS A 79 -20.29 9.53 15.75
N PRO A 80 -20.43 8.29 16.28
CA PRO A 80 -19.31 7.62 16.92
C PRO A 80 -18.15 7.31 15.97
N ILE A 81 -17.00 6.94 16.53
CA ILE A 81 -15.77 6.67 15.78
C ILE A 81 -15.97 5.47 14.85
N ILE A 82 -15.59 5.65 13.58
CA ILE A 82 -15.52 4.58 12.58
C ILE A 82 -14.06 4.43 12.17
N ALA A 83 -13.54 3.21 12.21
CA ALA A 83 -12.17 2.90 11.82
C ALA A 83 -12.09 1.59 11.02
N HIS A 84 -11.12 1.52 10.10
CA HIS A 84 -10.78 0.31 9.36
C HIS A 84 -9.62 -0.43 10.05
N SER A 85 -9.52 -1.74 9.87
CA SER A 85 -8.48 -2.57 10.51
C SER A 85 -7.05 -2.13 10.17
N THR A 86 -6.84 -1.52 9.01
CA THR A 86 -5.54 -0.94 8.60
C THR A 86 -5.03 0.14 9.56
N GLY A 87 -5.92 0.82 10.30
CA GLY A 87 -5.55 1.85 11.27
C GLY A 87 -5.33 1.34 12.70
N PHE A 88 -5.67 0.08 12.99
CA PHE A 88 -5.76 -0.43 14.37
C PHE A 88 -4.40 -0.46 15.09
N ALA A 89 -3.30 -0.71 14.37
CA ALA A 89 -1.97 -0.71 14.95
C ALA A 89 -1.51 0.68 15.45
N SER A 90 -2.11 1.76 14.94
CA SER A 90 -1.71 3.14 15.23
C SER A 90 -2.60 3.86 16.24
N GLN A 91 -3.77 3.29 16.58
CA GLN A 91 -4.77 3.95 17.42
C GLN A 91 -5.48 2.93 18.32
N PHE A 92 -5.48 3.16 19.63
CA PHE A 92 -6.35 2.45 20.56
C PHE A 92 -7.75 3.05 20.48
N ILE A 93 -8.63 2.38 19.73
CA ILE A 93 -9.98 2.85 19.42
C ILE A 93 -11.04 2.23 20.36
N VAL A 94 -10.68 1.13 21.01
CA VAL A 94 -11.49 0.45 22.02
C VAL A 94 -11.24 1.11 23.38
N LYS A 95 -12.31 1.49 24.07
CA LYS A 95 -12.26 2.09 25.40
C LYS A 95 -13.05 1.23 26.37
N GLU A 96 -12.69 1.30 27.65
CA GLU A 96 -13.47 0.67 28.70
C GLU A 96 -14.90 1.28 28.74
N ASN A 97 -15.88 0.45 29.08
CA ASN A 97 -17.29 0.84 29.19
C ASN A 97 -17.92 1.40 27.90
N THR A 98 -17.42 1.02 26.72
CA THR A 98 -18.05 1.34 25.43
C THR A 98 -18.47 0.07 24.67
N HIS A 99 -19.57 0.18 23.91
CA HIS A 99 -19.97 -0.89 22.98
C HIS A 99 -19.23 -0.72 21.65
N THR A 100 -18.53 -1.76 21.23
CA THR A 100 -17.82 -1.81 19.96
C THR A 100 -18.50 -2.80 19.02
N LEU A 101 -18.89 -2.34 17.82
CA LEU A 101 -19.35 -3.21 16.74
C LEU A 101 -18.20 -3.48 15.79
N ILE A 102 -17.98 -4.76 15.47
CA ILE A 102 -16.99 -5.18 14.49
C ILE A 102 -17.73 -5.77 13.29
N VAL A 103 -17.46 -5.23 12.10
CA VAL A 103 -18.06 -5.71 10.84
C VAL A 103 -16.99 -6.50 10.09
N ILE A 104 -17.23 -7.80 9.90
CA ILE A 104 -16.28 -8.72 9.27
C ILE A 104 -17.03 -9.59 8.27
N GLY A 105 -16.50 -9.71 7.04
CA GLY A 105 -16.94 -10.68 6.03
C GLY A 105 -15.96 -11.83 5.81
N SER A 106 -14.70 -11.66 6.22
CA SER A 106 -13.61 -12.64 6.07
C SER A 106 -12.45 -12.28 7.00
N LYS A 107 -11.40 -13.11 7.08
CA LYS A 107 -10.19 -12.73 7.81
C LYS A 107 -9.64 -11.39 7.29
N SER A 108 -9.44 -10.45 8.21
CA SER A 108 -8.72 -9.21 7.91
C SER A 108 -7.24 -9.53 7.71
N THR A 109 -6.73 -9.21 6.53
CA THR A 109 -5.30 -9.29 6.18
C THR A 109 -4.58 -8.01 6.53
#